data_AF-A0A9P4GSW3-F1
#
_entry.id   AF-A0A9P4GSW3-F1
#
_cell.length_a   1.000
_cell.length_b   1.000
_cell.length_c   1.000
_cell.angle_alpha   90.00
_cell.angle_beta   90.00
_cell.angle_gamma   90.00
#
_symmetry.space_group_name_H-M   'P 1'
#
loop_
_entity.id
_entity.type
_entity.pdbx_description
1 polymer ?
#
loop_
_entity_poly.entity_id
_entity_poly.type
_entity_poly.pdbx_seq_one_letter_code
_entity_poly.pdbx_strand_id
1 'polypeptide(L)'
;MTPQPKNRAAMKGPSKIQADAIYLRNQVESPFLRLPGEIRNRIYEFALTASRIQVRKRYILPPNRTIYLYFDTCKTIKMNDNRPSNNVNLLLGITATCRQVHAEAALLPYTLNTFAIDPAALGELIKILPDHAKDAIKVVRLALSWESLLAGYRVKGLEHLVKLTSLEKIILPIKGIPAQFYPNMKEIEHTAQCIEIVEP
;
A
#
# COMPACT_ATOMS: atom_id res chain seq x y z
N MET A 1 42.01 -9.37 -21.71
CA MET A 1 40.60 -9.10 -22.10
C MET A 1 40.00 -8.18 -21.04
N THR A 2 39.99 -6.88 -21.30
CA THR A 2 39.36 -5.88 -20.43
C THR A 2 37.86 -5.78 -20.75
N PRO A 3 36.95 -5.75 -19.76
CA PRO A 3 35.54 -5.57 -20.03
C PRO A 3 35.27 -4.10 -20.40
N GLN A 4 34.68 -3.88 -21.57
CA GLN A 4 34.23 -2.56 -22.00
C GLN A 4 33.11 -2.02 -21.10
N PRO A 5 33.08 -0.71 -20.80
CA PRO A 5 31.99 -0.09 -20.06
C PRO A 5 30.73 -0.05 -20.92
N LYS A 6 29.63 -0.60 -20.40
CA LYS A 6 28.29 -0.51 -21.01
C LYS A 6 27.87 0.96 -21.02
N ASN A 7 27.87 1.58 -22.21
CA ASN A 7 27.22 2.85 -22.47
C ASN A 7 25.71 2.74 -22.18
N ARG A 8 25.30 3.04 -20.93
CA ARG A 8 23.95 3.51 -20.65
C ARG A 8 23.88 4.95 -21.14
N ALA A 9 23.72 5.14 -22.44
CA ALA A 9 23.33 6.42 -22.99
C ALA A 9 22.04 6.85 -22.26
N ALA A 10 22.08 8.03 -21.65
CA ALA A 10 20.93 8.63 -20.99
C ALA A 10 19.78 8.73 -21.99
N MET A 11 18.74 7.91 -21.82
CA MET A 11 17.50 8.02 -22.60
C MET A 11 16.86 9.36 -22.23
N LYS A 12 17.11 10.39 -23.05
CA LYS A 12 16.48 11.69 -22.92
C LYS A 12 15.00 11.51 -23.19
N GLY A 13 14.16 11.88 -22.23
CA GLY A 13 12.70 11.78 -22.35
C GLY A 13 12.16 12.53 -23.58
N PRO A 14 10.92 12.22 -24.02
CA PRO A 14 10.34 12.85 -25.20
C PRO A 14 10.27 14.37 -25.02
N SER A 15 10.51 15.10 -26.12
CA SER A 15 10.34 16.56 -26.12
C SER A 15 8.88 16.92 -25.83
N LYS A 16 8.61 18.15 -25.37
CA LYS A 16 7.24 18.61 -25.06
C LYS A 16 6.28 18.40 -26.25
N ILE A 17 6.74 18.70 -27.46
CA ILE A 17 5.97 18.52 -28.70
C ILE A 17 5.60 17.05 -28.93
N GLN A 18 6.55 16.13 -28.73
CA GLN A 18 6.29 14.68 -28.85
C GLN A 18 5.32 14.20 -27.77
N ALA A 19 5.47 14.72 -26.56
CA ALA A 19 4.60 14.46 -25.43
C ALA A 19 3.14 14.88 -25.71
N ASP A 20 2.94 16.05 -26.32
CA ASP A 20 1.62 16.59 -26.67
C ASP A 20 0.99 15.81 -27.84
N ALA A 21 1.79 15.42 -28.83
CA ALA A 21 1.33 14.57 -29.93
C ALA A 21 0.85 13.18 -29.43
N ILE A 22 1.58 12.56 -28.49
CA ILE A 22 1.16 11.31 -27.85
C ILE A 22 -0.15 11.51 -27.07
N TYR A 23 -0.27 12.63 -26.35
CA TYR A 23 -1.49 12.95 -25.60
C TYR A 23 -2.71 13.06 -26.54
N LEU A 24 -2.60 13.83 -27.62
CA LEU A 24 -3.68 14.00 -28.60
C LEU A 24 -4.05 12.68 -29.28
N ARG A 25 -3.06 11.87 -29.66
CA ARG A 25 -3.31 10.54 -30.24
C ARG A 25 -4.04 9.64 -29.26
N ASN A 26 -3.61 9.60 -28.00
CA ASN A 26 -4.22 8.80 -26.96
C ASN A 26 -5.68 9.20 -26.70
N GLN A 27 -6.04 10.47 -26.85
CA GLN A 27 -7.42 10.95 -26.74
C GLN A 27 -8.34 10.42 -27.85
N VAL A 28 -7.81 10.01 -29.00
CA VAL A 28 -8.62 9.48 -30.12
C VAL A 28 -8.54 7.95 -30.17
N GLU A 29 -7.35 7.39 -30.01
CA GLU A 29 -7.09 5.98 -30.23
C GLU A 29 -7.33 5.13 -28.99
N SER A 30 -7.17 5.68 -27.77
CA SER A 30 -7.39 4.90 -26.55
C SER A 30 -8.88 4.76 -26.27
N PRO A 31 -9.43 3.53 -26.21
CA PRO A 31 -10.81 3.33 -25.76
C PRO A 31 -11.02 3.81 -24.33
N PHE A 32 -9.99 3.70 -23.49
CA PHE A 32 -10.07 4.09 -22.09
C PHE A 32 -10.01 5.60 -21.89
N LEU A 33 -9.08 6.31 -22.54
CA LEU A 33 -8.91 7.76 -22.34
C LEU A 33 -10.00 8.61 -23.01
N ARG A 34 -10.78 8.01 -23.91
CA ARG A 34 -12.01 8.60 -24.48
C ARG A 34 -13.20 8.60 -23.54
N LEU A 35 -13.19 7.76 -22.50
CA LEU A 35 -14.29 7.70 -21.54
C LEU A 35 -14.37 9.02 -20.75
N PRO A 36 -15.55 9.47 -20.32
CA PRO A 36 -15.67 10.57 -19.37
C PRO A 36 -14.86 10.31 -18.09
N GLY A 37 -14.40 11.38 -17.43
CA GLY A 37 -13.56 11.29 -16.23
C GLY A 37 -14.23 10.49 -15.11
N GLU A 38 -15.54 10.59 -14.97
CA GLU A 38 -16.35 9.86 -13.99
C GLU A 38 -16.26 8.35 -14.18
N ILE A 39 -16.30 7.89 -15.44
CA ILE A 39 -16.19 6.46 -15.76
C ILE A 39 -14.77 5.97 -15.52
N ARG A 40 -13.76 6.78 -15.88
CA ARG A 40 -12.35 6.45 -15.58
C ARG A 40 -12.11 6.33 -14.08
N ASN A 41 -12.64 7.25 -13.28
CA ASN A 41 -12.52 7.22 -11.83
C ASN A 41 -13.11 5.94 -11.24
N ARG A 42 -14.31 5.52 -11.67
CA ARG A 42 -14.89 4.23 -11.25
C ARG A 42 -14.00 3.04 -11.65
N ILE A 43 -13.44 3.06 -12.86
CA ILE A 43 -12.51 2.00 -13.30
C ILE A 43 -11.25 1.99 -12.42
N TYR A 44 -10.68 3.15 -12.11
CA TYR A 44 -9.53 3.23 -11.21
C TYR A 44 -9.85 2.69 -9.82
N GLU A 45 -11.01 3.04 -9.25
CA GLU A 45 -11.45 2.50 -7.97
C GLU A 45 -11.48 0.98 -7.98
N PHE A 46 -12.07 0.37 -9.01
CA PHE A 46 -12.09 -1.08 -9.14
C PHE A 46 -10.71 -1.70 -9.37
N ALA A 47 -9.89 -1.08 -10.23
CA ALA A 47 -8.59 -1.63 -10.62
C ALA A 47 -7.51 -1.46 -9.54
N LEU A 48 -7.56 -0.35 -8.78
CA LEU A 48 -6.54 0.04 -7.81
C LEU A 48 -6.92 -0.31 -6.36
N THR A 49 -8.12 -0.88 -6.14
CA THR A 49 -8.50 -1.44 -4.84
C THR A 49 -8.03 -2.88 -4.71
N ALA A 50 -7.20 -3.12 -3.71
CA ALA A 50 -6.65 -4.43 -3.36
C ALA A 50 -7.09 -4.91 -1.97
N SER A 51 -8.07 -4.23 -1.35
CA SER A 51 -8.58 -4.41 0.02
C SER A 51 -7.56 -4.16 1.13
N ARG A 52 -6.33 -4.69 1.00
CA ARG A 52 -5.26 -4.51 1.99
C ARG A 52 -3.87 -4.60 1.35
N ILE A 53 -3.04 -3.60 1.59
CA ILE A 53 -1.61 -3.60 1.24
C ILE A 53 -0.83 -3.95 2.51
N GLN A 54 -0.17 -5.11 2.49
CA GLN A 54 0.64 -5.57 3.60
C GLN A 54 2.09 -5.12 3.45
N VAL A 55 2.60 -4.45 4.48
CA VAL A 55 3.97 -3.97 4.57
C VAL A 55 4.69 -4.82 5.61
N ARG A 56 5.69 -5.60 5.18
CA ARG A 56 6.48 -6.46 6.06
C ARG A 56 7.96 -6.16 5.92
N LYS A 57 8.67 -6.29 7.04
CA LYS A 57 10.13 -6.35 7.05
C LYS A 57 10.57 -7.76 6.73
N ARG A 58 11.43 -7.92 5.71
CA ARG A 58 12.17 -9.15 5.48
C ARG A 58 13.61 -8.94 5.91
N TYR A 59 14.07 -9.77 6.82
CA TYR A 59 15.48 -9.87 7.18
C TYR A 59 16.14 -10.87 6.24
N ILE A 60 17.15 -10.43 5.49
CA ILE A 60 18.05 -11.38 4.85
C ILE A 60 19.06 -11.82 5.91
N LEU A 61 19.24 -13.14 6.04
CA LEU A 61 20.25 -13.71 6.93
C LEU A 61 21.66 -13.20 6.56
N PRO A 62 22.63 -13.23 7.49
CA PRO A 62 23.99 -12.71 7.28
C PRO A 62 24.64 -13.20 5.96
N PRO A 63 25.55 -12.41 5.34
CA PRO A 63 26.29 -11.28 5.90
C PRO A 63 25.66 -9.89 5.69
N ASN A 64 24.74 -9.73 4.75
CA ASN A 64 24.09 -8.44 4.50
C ASN A 64 22.82 -8.31 5.32
N ARG A 65 22.93 -7.65 6.49
CA ARG A 65 21.80 -7.23 7.35
C ARG A 65 20.95 -6.13 6.70
N THR A 66 20.65 -6.25 5.42
CA THR A 66 19.79 -5.30 4.73
C THR A 66 18.35 -5.64 5.02
N ILE A 67 17.62 -4.68 5.58
CA ILE A 67 16.20 -4.77 5.82
C ILE A 67 15.51 -4.31 4.54
N TYR A 68 14.72 -5.19 3.93
CA TYR A 68 13.87 -4.81 2.80
C TYR A 68 12.42 -4.75 3.26
N LEU A 69 11.74 -3.68 2.87
CA LEU A 69 10.28 -3.67 2.89
C LEU A 69 9.80 -4.37 1.64
N TYR A 70 8.91 -5.34 1.82
CA TYR A 70 8.15 -5.90 0.72
C TYR A 70 6.69 -5.57 0.92
N PHE A 71 6.05 -5.28 -0.21
CA PHE A 71 4.67 -4.91 -0.29
C PHE A 71 3.92 -6.05 -0.95
N ASP A 72 2.84 -6.47 -0.32
CA ASP A 72 2.00 -7.53 -0.82
C ASP A 72 0.53 -7.12 -0.79
N THR A 73 -0.29 -7.57 -1.74
CA THR A 73 -1.74 -7.33 -1.65
C THR A 73 -2.47 -8.58 -1.20
N CYS A 74 -3.43 -8.40 -0.30
CA CYS A 74 -4.34 -9.47 0.08
C CYS A 74 -5.73 -9.11 -0.45
N LYS A 75 -6.15 -9.66 -1.59
CA LYS A 75 -7.58 -9.72 -1.87
C LYS A 75 -8.19 -10.76 -0.95
N THR A 76 -9.31 -10.43 -0.32
CA THR A 76 -10.14 -11.35 0.48
C THR A 76 -10.84 -12.36 -0.45
N ILE A 77 -10.07 -13.09 -1.27
CA ILE A 77 -10.57 -14.22 -2.04
C ILE A 77 -10.29 -15.45 -1.17
N LYS A 78 -11.32 -16.26 -0.94
CA LYS A 78 -11.29 -17.45 -0.07
C LYS A 78 -10.02 -18.28 -0.33
N MET A 79 -9.44 -18.78 0.77
CA MET A 79 -8.08 -19.36 0.91
C MET A 79 -7.71 -20.57 0.03
N ASN A 80 -8.40 -20.87 -1.07
CA ASN A 80 -8.09 -22.02 -1.93
C ASN A 80 -7.53 -21.69 -3.31
N ASP A 81 -7.45 -20.42 -3.69
CA ASP A 81 -6.82 -20.05 -4.95
C ASP A 81 -5.34 -19.72 -4.72
N ASN A 82 -4.45 -20.61 -5.18
CA ASN A 82 -3.00 -20.43 -5.37
C ASN A 82 -2.64 -19.25 -6.30
N ARG A 83 -3.53 -18.24 -6.44
CA ARG A 83 -3.26 -17.07 -7.26
C ARG A 83 -2.13 -16.28 -6.59
N PRO A 84 -1.11 -15.88 -7.36
CA PRO A 84 -0.09 -14.98 -6.86
C PRO A 84 -0.79 -13.74 -6.33
N SER A 85 -0.43 -13.34 -5.11
CA SER A 85 -0.84 -12.05 -4.58
C SER A 85 -0.59 -10.98 -5.64
N ASN A 86 -1.55 -10.07 -5.85
CA ASN A 86 -1.34 -9.02 -6.85
C ASN A 86 -0.14 -8.21 -6.37
N ASN A 87 0.90 -8.18 -7.20
CA ASN A 87 2.13 -7.48 -6.84
C ASN A 87 1.80 -5.98 -6.72
N VAL A 88 2.21 -5.33 -5.63
CA VAL A 88 2.02 -3.87 -5.48
C VAL A 88 2.69 -3.11 -6.63
N ASN A 89 3.72 -3.68 -7.26
CA ASN A 89 4.30 -3.14 -8.48
C ASN A 89 3.33 -3.11 -9.66
N LEU A 90 2.38 -4.05 -9.75
CA LEU A 90 1.33 -4.01 -10.78
C LEU A 90 0.31 -2.91 -10.47
N LEU A 91 -0.07 -2.76 -9.20
CA LEU A 91 -0.96 -1.71 -8.72
C LEU A 91 -0.40 -0.32 -9.03
N LEU A 92 0.87 -0.10 -8.70
CA LEU A 92 1.60 1.14 -8.96
C LEU A 92 2.01 1.27 -10.44
N GLY A 93 2.17 0.15 -11.16
CA GLY A 93 2.54 0.15 -12.58
C GLY A 93 1.46 0.77 -13.46
N ILE A 94 0.18 0.60 -13.10
CA ILE A 94 -0.95 1.22 -13.82
C ILE A 94 -0.83 2.76 -13.78
N THR A 95 -0.48 3.32 -12.62
CA THR A 95 -0.33 4.77 -12.45
C THR A 95 0.91 5.33 -13.16
N ALA A 96 1.79 4.47 -13.68
CA ALA A 96 3.01 4.87 -14.41
C ALA A 96 2.88 4.74 -15.94
N THR A 97 1.72 4.32 -16.46
CA THR A 97 1.54 4.02 -17.89
C THR A 97 1.53 5.27 -18.78
N CYS A 98 0.84 6.33 -18.39
CA CYS A 98 0.86 7.62 -19.07
C CYS A 98 0.61 8.78 -18.10
N ARG A 99 0.96 10.01 -18.52
CA ARG A 99 0.83 11.21 -17.67
C ARG A 99 -0.60 11.50 -17.22
N GLN A 100 -1.58 11.21 -18.08
CA GLN A 100 -2.98 11.45 -17.74
C GLN A 100 -3.46 10.49 -16.64
N VAL A 101 -3.22 9.18 -16.81
CA VAL A 101 -3.53 8.18 -15.78
C VAL A 101 -2.77 8.47 -14.50
N HIS A 102 -1.51 8.89 -14.59
CA HIS A 102 -0.73 9.29 -13.43
C HIS A 102 -1.38 10.46 -12.68
N ALA A 103 -1.74 11.53 -13.40
CA ALA A 103 -2.36 12.71 -12.80
C ALA A 103 -3.70 12.40 -12.12
N GLU A 104 -4.49 11.49 -12.69
CA GLU A 104 -5.81 11.13 -12.15
C GLU A 104 -5.73 10.10 -11.01
N ALA A 105 -4.79 9.15 -11.10
CA ALA A 105 -4.84 7.94 -10.29
C ALA A 105 -3.65 7.72 -9.34
N ALA A 106 -2.59 8.54 -9.39
CA ALA A 106 -1.37 8.29 -8.61
C ALA A 106 -1.60 8.18 -7.08
N LEU A 107 -2.59 8.91 -6.55
CA LEU A 107 -2.91 8.88 -5.11
C LEU A 107 -3.89 7.77 -4.72
N LEU A 108 -4.65 7.23 -5.68
CA LEU A 108 -5.71 6.26 -5.41
C LEU A 108 -5.22 4.97 -4.73
N PRO A 109 -4.03 4.41 -5.06
CA PRO A 109 -3.50 3.27 -4.33
C PRO A 109 -3.34 3.53 -2.84
N TYR A 110 -3.07 4.77 -2.43
CA TYR A 110 -2.86 5.15 -1.03
C TYR A 110 -4.18 5.48 -0.31
N THR A 111 -5.10 6.15 -1.00
CA THR A 111 -6.39 6.56 -0.41
C THR A 111 -7.38 5.41 -0.30
N LEU A 112 -7.41 4.50 -1.28
CA LEU A 112 -8.42 3.43 -1.36
C LEU A 112 -8.06 2.17 -0.58
N ASN A 113 -6.79 1.99 -0.20
CA ASN A 113 -6.32 0.75 0.40
C ASN A 113 -5.97 0.92 1.89
N THR A 114 -6.29 -0.12 2.66
CA THR A 114 -5.81 -0.21 4.04
C THR A 114 -4.38 -0.74 4.08
N PHE A 115 -3.48 -0.01 4.74
CA PHE A 115 -2.10 -0.44 4.92
C PHE A 115 -1.97 -1.28 6.18
N ALA A 116 -1.70 -2.58 6.04
CA ALA A 116 -1.42 -3.48 7.14
C ALA A 116 0.08 -3.51 7.44
N ILE A 117 0.49 -2.84 8.51
CA ILE A 117 1.89 -2.54 8.81
C ILE A 117 2.26 -3.16 10.16
N ASP A 118 3.43 -3.81 10.21
CA ASP A 118 4.10 -4.09 11.47
C ASP A 118 4.59 -2.75 12.06
N PRO A 119 4.27 -2.38 13.31
CA PRO A 119 4.73 -1.12 13.90
C PRO A 119 6.25 -0.88 13.76
N ALA A 120 7.05 -1.94 13.88
CA ALA A 120 8.50 -1.84 13.71
C ALA A 120 8.88 -1.44 12.28
N ALA A 121 8.05 -1.74 11.27
CA ALA A 121 8.24 -1.39 9.87
C ALA A 121 7.83 0.05 9.53
N LEU A 122 7.01 0.69 10.35
CA LEU A 122 6.44 2.00 10.05
C LEU A 122 7.50 3.08 9.81
N GLY A 123 8.55 3.12 10.63
CA GLY A 123 9.62 4.10 10.48
C GLY A 123 10.38 4.00 9.16
N GLU A 124 10.59 2.80 8.64
CA GLU A 124 11.23 2.60 7.33
C GLU A 124 10.26 2.94 6.19
N LEU A 125 8.97 2.62 6.36
CA LEU A 125 7.96 2.95 5.36
C LEU A 125 7.87 4.47 5.14
N ILE A 126 7.85 5.24 6.22
CA ILE A 126 7.79 6.71 6.16
C ILE A 126 9.05 7.32 5.53
N LYS A 127 10.21 6.65 5.60
CA LYS A 127 11.42 7.13 4.91
C LYS A 127 11.36 6.91 3.40
N ILE A 128 10.69 5.85 2.95
CA ILE A 128 10.64 5.46 1.53
C ILE A 128 9.47 6.13 0.81
N LEU A 129 8.36 6.37 1.49
CA LEU A 129 7.20 7.01 0.88
C LEU A 129 7.47 8.48 0.55
N PRO A 130 7.06 8.94 -0.65
CA PRO A 130 6.96 10.37 -0.95
C PRO A 130 5.97 11.09 -0.04
N ASP A 131 6.13 12.40 0.16
CA ASP A 131 5.25 13.16 1.06
C ASP A 131 3.79 13.13 0.63
N HIS A 132 3.51 13.33 -0.66
CA HIS A 132 2.15 13.22 -1.22
C HIS A 132 1.52 11.83 -0.98
N ALA A 133 2.33 10.77 -0.88
CA ALA A 133 1.81 9.43 -0.60
C ALA A 133 1.51 9.25 0.89
N LYS A 134 2.29 9.86 1.80
CA LYS A 134 2.02 9.86 3.25
C LYS A 134 0.71 10.58 3.55
N ASP A 135 0.52 11.74 2.95
CA ASP A 135 -0.68 12.58 3.12
C ASP A 135 -1.93 11.93 2.51
N ALA A 136 -1.77 10.95 1.61
CA ALA A 136 -2.89 10.23 1.01
C ALA A 136 -3.33 8.98 1.80
N ILE A 137 -2.54 8.50 2.77
CA ILE A 137 -2.88 7.30 3.55
C ILE A 137 -3.93 7.64 4.60
N LYS A 138 -5.11 7.05 4.46
CA LYS A 138 -6.26 7.28 5.36
C LYS A 138 -6.45 6.17 6.41
N VAL A 139 -6.15 4.93 6.07
CA VAL A 139 -6.44 3.77 6.92
C VAL A 139 -5.21 2.92 7.13
N VAL A 140 -4.80 2.77 8.39
CA VAL A 140 -3.69 1.89 8.78
C VAL A 140 -4.22 0.79 9.69
N ARG A 141 -3.78 -0.44 9.45
CA ARG A 141 -3.99 -1.59 10.31
C ARG A 141 -2.66 -2.02 10.92
N LEU A 142 -2.56 -2.03 12.24
CA LEU A 142 -1.32 -2.43 12.90
C LEU A 142 -1.35 -3.91 13.25
N ALA A 143 -0.35 -4.66 12.84
CA ALA A 143 -0.24 -6.07 13.23
C ALA A 143 0.39 -6.17 14.63
N LEU A 144 -0.43 -6.06 15.68
CA LEU A 144 -0.01 -6.25 17.07
C LEU A 144 -0.30 -7.67 17.54
N SER A 145 0.62 -8.29 18.27
CA SER A 145 0.33 -9.50 19.06
C SER A 145 -0.21 -9.09 20.44
N TRP A 146 -1.08 -9.91 21.03
CA TRP A 146 -1.59 -9.66 22.38
C TRP A 146 -0.47 -9.66 23.44
N GLU A 147 0.60 -10.45 23.26
CA GLU A 147 1.76 -10.43 24.17
C GLU A 147 2.44 -9.05 24.18
N SER A 148 2.50 -8.40 23.02
CA SER A 148 3.09 -7.07 22.87
C SER A 148 2.30 -5.98 23.60
N LEU A 149 0.97 -6.18 23.74
CA LEU A 149 0.07 -5.23 24.43
C LEU A 149 0.12 -5.38 25.95
N LEU A 150 0.14 -6.61 26.48
CA LEU A 150 0.09 -6.85 27.93
C LEU A 150 1.40 -6.62 28.66
N ALA A 151 2.54 -6.87 28.00
CA ALA A 151 3.84 -6.75 28.66
C ALA A 151 4.33 -5.29 28.79
N GLY A 152 3.44 -4.30 28.60
CA GLY A 152 3.78 -2.87 28.74
C GLY A 152 4.87 -2.40 27.78
N TYR A 153 5.15 -3.18 26.72
CA TYR A 153 6.14 -2.81 25.75
C TYR A 153 5.68 -1.55 25.02
N ARG A 154 6.50 -0.50 25.09
CA ARG A 154 6.40 0.60 24.12
C ARG A 154 6.59 0.01 22.74
N VAL A 155 5.50 -0.08 21.98
CA VAL A 155 5.52 -0.52 20.60
C VAL A 155 6.31 0.53 19.81
N LYS A 156 7.57 0.20 19.49
CA LYS A 156 8.46 1.09 18.75
C LYS A 156 7.88 1.36 17.36
N GLY A 157 8.02 2.61 16.92
CA GLY A 157 7.63 3.05 15.58
C GLY A 157 6.23 3.66 15.52
N LEU A 158 5.39 3.53 16.54
CA LEU A 158 4.07 4.18 16.58
C LEU A 158 4.16 5.71 16.54
N GLU A 159 5.26 6.29 17.05
CA GLU A 159 5.55 7.72 16.97
C GLU A 159 5.60 8.24 15.51
N HIS A 160 5.79 7.36 14.53
CA HIS A 160 5.79 7.71 13.12
C HIS A 160 4.39 7.82 12.51
N LEU A 161 3.33 7.39 13.21
CA LEU A 161 1.95 7.59 12.74
C LEU A 161 1.60 9.07 12.64
N VAL A 162 2.18 9.91 13.50
CA VAL A 162 2.01 11.38 13.46
C VAL A 162 2.48 11.98 12.12
N LYS A 163 3.31 11.25 11.36
CA LYS A 163 3.77 11.68 10.03
C LYS A 163 2.78 11.34 8.90
N LEU A 164 1.67 10.66 9.21
CA LEU A 164 0.55 10.41 8.31
C LEU A 164 -0.53 11.43 8.65
N THR A 165 -0.48 12.59 7.99
CA THR A 165 -1.26 13.77 8.35
C THR A 165 -2.76 13.64 8.09
N SER A 166 -3.16 12.82 7.11
CA SER A 166 -4.57 12.57 6.75
C SER A 166 -5.07 11.21 7.23
N LEU A 167 -4.46 10.66 8.28
CA LEU A 167 -4.86 9.37 8.83
C LEU A 167 -6.22 9.51 9.52
N GLU A 168 -7.24 8.85 8.98
CA GLU A 168 -8.62 8.90 9.49
C GLU A 168 -8.93 7.72 10.42
N LYS A 169 -8.26 6.58 10.23
CA LYS A 169 -8.62 5.34 10.93
C LYS A 169 -7.42 4.44 11.24
N ILE A 170 -7.32 4.02 12.49
CA ILE A 170 -6.38 2.99 12.94
C ILE A 170 -7.15 1.74 13.34
N ILE A 171 -6.80 0.62 12.70
CA ILE A 171 -7.38 -0.69 12.97
C ILE A 171 -6.39 -1.52 13.79
N LEU A 172 -6.79 -1.87 15.01
CA LEU A 172 -6.04 -2.81 15.86
C LEU A 172 -6.76 -4.16 15.89
N PRO A 173 -6.26 -5.18 15.17
CA PRO A 173 -6.76 -6.52 15.30
C PRO A 173 -6.22 -7.15 16.56
N ILE A 174 -7.11 -7.47 17.48
CA ILE A 174 -6.70 -8.23 18.66
C ILE A 174 -6.67 -9.70 18.27
N LYS A 175 -5.47 -10.26 18.08
CA LYS A 175 -5.28 -11.70 17.88
C LYS A 175 -4.76 -12.34 19.17
N GLY A 176 -5.45 -13.37 19.64
CA GLY A 176 -4.91 -14.29 20.66
C GLY A 176 -5.31 -13.99 22.11
N ILE A 177 -6.41 -13.28 22.38
CA ILE A 177 -6.90 -13.22 23.76
C ILE A 177 -7.42 -14.61 24.15
N PRO A 178 -6.91 -15.21 25.25
CA PRO A 178 -7.45 -16.46 25.75
C PRO A 178 -8.92 -16.31 26.15
N ALA A 179 -9.77 -17.26 25.75
CA ALA A 179 -11.23 -17.22 25.97
C ALA A 179 -11.64 -16.97 27.44
N GLN A 180 -10.78 -17.35 28.40
CA GLN A 180 -10.96 -17.11 29.83
C GLN A 180 -11.08 -15.62 30.24
N PHE A 181 -10.67 -14.68 29.38
CA PHE A 181 -10.82 -13.24 29.60
C PHE A 181 -12.15 -12.68 29.07
N TYR A 182 -13.04 -13.52 28.52
CA TYR A 182 -14.39 -13.14 28.05
C TYR A 182 -15.47 -14.13 28.52
N PRO A 183 -15.81 -14.20 29.82
CA PRO A 183 -16.77 -15.18 30.31
C PRO A 183 -18.22 -14.99 29.80
N ASN A 184 -18.56 -13.81 29.25
CA ASN A 184 -19.94 -13.45 28.88
C ASN A 184 -20.18 -13.09 27.40
N MET A 185 -19.25 -13.34 26.47
CA MET A 185 -19.48 -13.05 25.04
C MET A 185 -19.77 -14.34 24.25
N LYS A 186 -21.04 -14.80 24.28
CA LYS A 186 -21.49 -16.00 23.56
C LYS A 186 -21.99 -15.78 22.12
N GLU A 187 -21.95 -14.57 21.58
CA GLU A 187 -22.52 -14.29 20.24
C GLU A 187 -21.59 -13.44 19.35
N ILE A 188 -20.34 -13.86 19.12
CA ILE A 188 -19.54 -13.27 18.04
C ILE A 188 -18.69 -14.35 17.37
N GLU A 189 -19.35 -15.34 16.76
CA GLU A 189 -18.69 -16.17 15.76
C GLU A 189 -18.48 -15.34 14.47
N HIS A 190 -17.24 -15.36 13.96
CA HIS A 190 -16.82 -14.92 12.62
C HIS A 190 -16.49 -13.46 12.29
N THR A 191 -16.36 -12.54 13.24
CA THR A 191 -15.84 -11.19 12.97
C THR A 191 -14.59 -10.92 13.79
N ALA A 192 -13.44 -10.84 13.10
CA ALA A 192 -12.19 -10.35 13.68
C ALA A 192 -12.42 -8.93 14.25
N GLN A 193 -12.67 -8.85 15.56
CA GLN A 193 -12.90 -7.60 16.27
C GLN A 193 -11.71 -6.66 16.03
N CYS A 194 -12.00 -5.60 15.29
CA CYS A 194 -11.14 -4.47 15.09
C CYS A 194 -11.56 -3.45 16.15
N ILE A 195 -10.65 -3.06 17.05
CA ILE A 195 -10.88 -1.82 17.77
C ILE A 195 -10.62 -0.71 16.75
N GLU A 196 -11.67 0.04 16.43
CA GLU A 196 -11.56 1.32 15.76
C GLU A 196 -11.16 2.32 16.83
N ILE A 197 -9.87 2.67 16.88
CA ILE A 197 -9.47 3.85 17.63
C ILE A 197 -9.68 5.01 16.66
N VAL A 198 -10.83 5.66 16.80
CA VAL A 198 -11.09 6.96 16.17
C VAL A 198 -10.49 8.00 17.11
N GLU A 199 -9.41 8.61 16.62
CA GLU A 199 -8.84 9.90 17.06
C GLU A 199 -8.03 9.94 18.37
N PRO A 200 -7.16 10.96 18.56
CA PRO A 200 -7.32 12.39 18.24
C PRO A 200 -7.12 12.80 16.78
#